data_AF-A0A7V5R9T8-F1
#
_entry.id   AF-A0A7V5R9T8-F1
#
_cell.length_a   1.000
_cell.length_b   1.000
_cell.length_c   1.000
_cell.angle_alpha   90.00
_cell.angle_beta   90.00
_cell.angle_gamma   90.00
#
_symmetry.space_group_name_H-M   'P 1'
#
loop_
_entity.id
_entity.type
_entity.pdbx_description
1 polymer ?
#
loop_
_entity_poly.entity_id
_entity_poly.type
_entity_poly.pdbx_seq_one_letter_code
_entity_poly.pdbx_strand_id
1 'polypeptide(L)'
;MLSTRAGLVVKPFGPVVGRGKEKESCVYETRRLYLAVGERVIHMEHPEWGVGLVVEEARSTVPGGMCMVRIEFADGKKRVFNNDMECLDSCWYAGIRRHP
;
A
#
# COMPACT_ATOMS: atom_id res chain seq x y z
N MET A 1 -31.24 -29.42 52.44
CA MET A 1 -30.73 -29.49 51.04
C MET A 1 -29.83 -28.29 50.83
N LEU A 2 -28.54 -28.53 50.58
CA LEU A 2 -27.48 -27.51 50.64
C LEU A 2 -27.53 -26.55 49.44
N SER A 3 -27.43 -25.26 49.75
CA SER A 3 -27.16 -24.16 48.82
C SER A 3 -25.64 -24.11 48.56
N THR A 4 -25.21 -24.28 47.31
CA THR A 4 -23.79 -24.20 46.94
C THR A 4 -23.53 -22.93 46.13
N ARG A 5 -22.65 -22.09 46.69
CA ARG A 5 -22.13 -20.83 46.13
C ARG A 5 -21.48 -21.03 44.76
N ALA A 6 -21.70 -20.07 43.87
CA ALA A 6 -21.03 -19.94 42.59
C ALA A 6 -19.51 -19.75 42.77
N GLY A 7 -18.73 -20.62 42.14
CA GLY A 7 -17.27 -20.48 42.03
C GLY A 7 -16.90 -19.48 40.94
N LEU A 8 -16.07 -18.50 41.29
CA LEU A 8 -15.44 -17.56 40.38
C LEU A 8 -14.41 -18.33 39.54
N VAL A 9 -14.61 -18.42 38.22
CA VAL A 9 -13.59 -18.95 37.31
C VAL A 9 -12.62 -17.82 36.98
N VAL A 10 -11.41 -17.90 37.53
CA VAL A 10 -10.26 -17.12 37.08
C VAL A 10 -9.94 -17.53 35.63
N LYS A 11 -10.00 -16.57 34.70
CA LYS A 11 -9.60 -16.80 33.31
C LYS A 11 -8.09 -17.00 33.25
N PRO A 12 -7.57 -17.97 32.48
CA PRO A 12 -6.14 -18.18 32.35
C PRO A 12 -5.50 -16.96 31.67
N PHE A 13 -4.29 -16.62 32.09
CA PHE A 13 -3.38 -15.75 31.35
C PHE A 13 -3.23 -16.31 29.93
N GLY A 14 -3.89 -15.68 28.97
CA GLY A 14 -3.67 -15.93 27.55
C GLY A 14 -2.23 -15.55 27.18
N PRO A 15 -1.68 -16.13 26.10
CA PRO A 15 -0.32 -15.82 25.68
C PRO A 15 -0.20 -14.33 25.41
N VAL A 16 0.79 -13.70 26.02
CA VAL A 16 1.23 -12.34 25.68
C VAL A 16 1.77 -12.42 24.26
N VAL A 17 0.98 -12.01 23.28
CA VAL A 17 1.43 -11.94 21.88
C VAL A 17 2.46 -10.81 21.80
N GLY A 18 3.73 -11.23 21.83
CA GLY A 18 4.88 -10.37 21.59
C GLY A 18 4.80 -9.78 20.19
N ARG A 19 5.00 -8.45 20.13
CA ARG A 19 5.27 -7.72 18.90
C ARG A 19 6.66 -8.14 18.39
N GLY A 20 6.71 -9.07 17.44
CA GLY A 20 7.92 -9.51 16.77
C GLY A 20 7.65 -9.67 15.27
N LYS A 21 8.24 -8.77 14.47
CA LYS A 21 8.32 -8.89 13.01
C LYS A 21 9.20 -10.08 12.66
N GLU A 22 8.83 -10.87 11.64
CA GLU A 22 9.53 -10.92 10.35
C GLU A 22 8.99 -12.03 9.43
N LYS A 23 8.74 -11.63 8.18
CA LYS A 23 8.98 -12.35 6.92
C LYS A 23 8.17 -13.61 6.64
N GLU A 24 7.01 -13.38 6.05
CA GLU A 24 6.46 -14.28 5.02
C GLU A 24 6.60 -13.60 3.65
N SER A 25 7.80 -13.79 3.07
CA SER A 25 8.07 -13.97 1.63
C SER A 25 7.08 -13.33 0.64
N CYS A 26 7.41 -12.13 0.15
CA CYS A 26 6.83 -11.55 -1.07
C CYS A 26 7.37 -12.29 -2.31
N VAL A 27 6.89 -13.52 -2.55
CA VAL A 27 7.23 -14.32 -3.76
C VAL A 27 5.98 -14.73 -4.54
N TYR A 28 4.84 -14.08 -4.28
CA TYR A 28 3.68 -14.05 -5.16
C TYR A 28 3.14 -12.61 -5.05
N GLU A 29 3.22 -11.72 -6.03
CA GLU A 29 2.73 -11.91 -7.39
C GLU A 29 3.27 -10.78 -8.29
N THR A 30 3.56 -11.13 -9.53
CA THR A 30 4.26 -10.38 -10.60
C THR A 30 3.58 -9.08 -11.07
N ARG A 31 2.92 -8.27 -10.22
CA ARG A 31 2.25 -7.01 -10.60
C ARG A 31 2.20 -5.92 -9.51
N ARG A 32 3.17 -5.84 -8.61
CA ARG A 32 3.32 -4.62 -7.77
C ARG A 32 4.00 -3.54 -8.61
N LEU A 33 3.30 -2.44 -8.87
CA LEU A 33 3.75 -1.39 -9.76
C LEU A 33 4.63 -0.40 -8.99
N TYR A 34 5.94 -0.41 -9.27
CA TYR A 34 6.83 0.72 -8.98
C TYR A 34 7.02 1.51 -10.27
N LEU A 35 6.76 2.81 -10.21
CA LEU A 35 6.88 3.71 -11.35
C LEU A 35 8.18 4.49 -11.32
N ALA A 36 8.85 4.56 -12.47
CA ALA A 36 10.04 5.38 -12.70
C ALA A 36 9.74 6.53 -13.68
N VAL A 37 10.57 7.58 -13.62
CA VAL A 37 10.49 8.71 -14.56
C VAL A 37 10.58 8.21 -16.01
N GLY A 38 9.70 8.74 -16.87
CA GLY A 38 9.61 8.38 -18.29
C GLY A 38 8.59 7.27 -18.59
N GLU A 39 8.06 6.57 -17.58
CA GLU A 39 7.01 5.58 -17.82
C GLU A 39 5.67 6.23 -18.17
N ARG A 40 4.91 5.57 -19.06
CA ARG A 40 3.57 5.99 -19.45
C ARG A 40 2.53 5.17 -18.71
N VAL A 41 1.47 5.84 -18.27
CA VAL A 41 0.43 5.23 -17.43
C VAL A 41 -0.96 5.70 -17.79
N ILE A 42 -1.98 4.97 -17.34
CA ILE A 42 -3.39 5.38 -17.35
C ILE A 42 -4.00 5.17 -15.97
N HIS A 43 -5.11 5.86 -15.72
CA HIS A 43 -5.93 5.65 -14.54
C HIS A 43 -7.18 4.85 -14.91
N MET A 44 -7.44 3.74 -14.22
CA MET A 44 -8.54 2.83 -14.56
C MET A 44 -9.93 3.43 -14.31
N GLU A 45 -10.07 4.22 -13.26
CA GLU A 45 -11.36 4.82 -12.86
C GLU A 45 -11.56 6.24 -13.42
N HIS A 46 -10.51 6.82 -14.04
CA HIS A 46 -10.51 8.18 -14.57
C HIS A 46 -9.95 8.21 -16.00
N PRO A 47 -10.61 7.52 -16.96
CA PRO A 47 -10.15 7.47 -18.34
C PRO A 47 -10.08 8.87 -18.98
N GLU A 48 -10.87 9.83 -18.50
CA GLU A 48 -10.89 11.22 -18.96
C GLU A 48 -9.57 11.98 -18.70
N TRP A 49 -8.69 11.48 -17.83
CA TRP A 49 -7.35 12.06 -17.64
C TRP A 49 -6.42 11.76 -18.83
N GLY A 50 -6.75 10.72 -19.62
CA GLY A 50 -5.92 10.25 -20.73
C GLY A 50 -4.61 9.62 -20.27
N VAL A 51 -3.63 9.57 -21.18
CA VAL A 51 -2.32 8.97 -20.88
C VAL A 51 -1.48 9.94 -20.04
N GLY A 52 -0.91 9.44 -18.96
CA GLY A 52 0.04 10.15 -18.11
C GLY A 52 1.49 9.78 -18.38
N LEU A 53 2.39 10.74 -18.18
CA LEU A 53 3.84 10.55 -18.15
C LEU A 53 4.35 10.75 -16.72
N VAL A 54 5.13 9.81 -16.21
CA VAL A 54 5.82 9.98 -14.92
C VAL A 54 6.96 10.99 -15.12
N VAL A 55 6.86 12.14 -14.47
CA VAL A 55 7.81 13.26 -14.63
C VAL A 55 8.75 13.43 -13.44
N GLU A 56 8.36 12.95 -12.26
CA GLU A 56 9.19 12.98 -11.06
C GLU A 56 9.02 11.70 -10.25
N GLU A 57 10.12 11.23 -9.67
CA GLU A 57 10.18 10.14 -8.68
C GLU A 57 10.93 10.67 -7.47
N ALA A 58 10.34 10.54 -6.28
CA ALA A 58 10.95 10.99 -5.04
C ALA A 58 10.89 9.88 -3.99
N ARG A 59 12.07 9.37 -3.59
CA ARG A 59 12.21 8.26 -2.65
C ARG A 59 13.19 8.60 -1.53
N SER A 60 12.77 8.39 -0.29
CA SER A 60 13.63 8.48 0.89
C SER A 60 14.46 7.21 1.06
N THR A 61 15.69 7.38 1.55
CA THR A 61 16.57 6.28 1.97
C THR A 61 16.29 5.81 3.40
N VAL A 62 15.52 6.57 4.16
CA VAL A 62 15.13 6.23 5.54
C VAL A 62 14.00 5.20 5.50
N PRO A 63 14.07 4.10 6.28
CA PRO A 63 12.98 3.13 6.40
C PRO A 63 11.66 3.79 6.81
N GLY A 64 10.58 3.54 6.06
CA GLY A 64 9.27 4.18 6.27
C GLY A 64 9.21 5.64 5.84
N GLY A 65 10.23 6.16 5.15
CA GLY A 65 10.21 7.49 4.56
C GLY A 65 9.34 7.58 3.30
N MET A 66 9.27 8.78 2.72
CA MET A 66 8.42 9.04 1.55
C MET A 66 8.81 8.22 0.32
N CYS A 67 7.82 7.80 -0.45
CA CYS A 67 7.98 7.22 -1.78
C CYS A 67 6.84 7.73 -2.66
N MET A 68 7.10 8.69 -3.54
CA MET A 68 6.06 9.38 -4.31
C MET A 68 6.46 9.49 -5.77
N VAL A 69 5.47 9.55 -6.66
CA VAL A 69 5.65 9.88 -8.08
C VAL A 69 4.70 10.99 -8.50
N ARG A 70 5.18 11.88 -9.37
CA ARG A 70 4.36 12.88 -10.04
C ARG A 70 4.09 12.46 -11.48
N ILE A 71 2.82 12.44 -11.84
CA ILE A 71 2.36 12.08 -13.18
C ILE A 71 1.69 13.30 -13.81
N GLU A 72 2.11 13.65 -15.01
CA GLU A 72 1.47 14.66 -15.86
C GLU A 72 0.55 13.95 -16.85
N PHE A 73 -0.76 14.14 -16.69
CA PHE A 73 -1.78 13.53 -17.52
C PHE A 73 -2.12 14.38 -18.75
N ALA A 74 -2.65 13.74 -19.80
CA ALA A 74 -3.05 14.41 -21.04
C ALA A 74 -4.14 15.47 -20.85
N ASP A 75 -4.87 15.43 -19.73
CA ASP A 75 -5.78 16.50 -19.29
C ASP A 75 -5.06 17.79 -18.82
N GLY A 76 -3.72 17.82 -18.88
CA GLY A 76 -2.87 18.95 -18.51
C GLY A 76 -2.64 19.10 -17.01
N LYS A 77 -3.17 18.20 -16.18
CA LYS A 77 -3.03 18.27 -14.72
C LYS A 77 -1.94 17.33 -14.23
N LYS A 78 -1.19 17.81 -13.23
CA LYS A 78 -0.19 17.03 -12.50
C LYS A 78 -0.80 16.48 -11.22
N ARG A 79 -0.60 15.18 -10.98
CA ARG A 79 -1.10 14.48 -9.79
C ARG A 79 0.04 13.69 -9.15
N VAL A 80 0.00 13.55 -7.83
CA VAL A 80 1.03 12.87 -7.05
C VAL A 80 0.43 11.62 -6.41
N PHE A 81 1.12 10.49 -6.53
CA PHE A 81 0.68 9.20 -5.99
C PHE A 81 1.77 8.60 -5.13
N ASN A 82 1.37 7.79 -4.14
CA ASN A 82 2.30 6.98 -3.37
C ASN A 82 2.89 5.88 -4.29
N ASN A 83 4.21 5.75 -4.32
CA ASN A 83 4.94 4.78 -5.14
C ASN A 83 5.50 3.62 -4.30
N ASP A 84 5.11 3.52 -3.03
CA ASP A 84 5.46 2.40 -2.16
C ASP A 84 4.60 1.17 -2.48
N MET A 85 5.23 0.12 -2.99
CA MET A 85 4.56 -1.14 -3.35
C MET A 85 3.96 -1.90 -2.15
N GLU A 86 4.37 -1.57 -0.93
CA GLU A 86 3.88 -2.20 0.29
C GLU A 86 2.71 -1.43 0.93
N CYS A 87 2.42 -0.22 0.44
CA CYS A 87 1.37 0.61 1.01
C CYS A 87 0.01 0.39 0.33
N LEU A 88 -1.07 0.44 1.12
CA LEU A 88 -2.46 0.26 0.65
C LEU A 88 -2.97 1.44 -0.18
N ASP A 89 -2.31 2.60 -0.08
CA ASP A 89 -2.60 3.80 -0.87
C ASP A 89 -1.66 3.96 -2.07
N SER A 90 -0.91 2.90 -2.43
CA SER A 90 0.02 2.92 -3.56
C SER A 90 -0.68 3.21 -4.88
N CYS A 91 0.08 3.68 -5.85
CA CYS A 91 -0.42 4.02 -7.18
C CYS A 91 -1.16 2.83 -7.84
N TRP A 92 -0.77 1.60 -7.54
CA TRP A 92 -1.48 0.40 -7.99
C TRP A 92 -2.90 0.33 -7.42
N TYR A 93 -3.07 0.51 -6.11
CA TYR A 93 -4.38 0.51 -5.46
C TYR A 93 -5.21 1.75 -5.81
N ALA A 94 -4.54 2.87 -6.07
CA ALA A 94 -5.18 4.07 -6.61
C ALA A 94 -5.69 3.89 -8.06
N GLY A 95 -5.40 2.77 -8.74
CA GLY A 95 -5.92 2.49 -10.08
C GLY A 95 -4.98 2.87 -11.22
N ILE A 96 -3.70 3.17 -10.94
CA ILE A 96 -2.69 3.42 -11.98
C ILE A 96 -2.22 2.11 -12.62
N ARG A 97 -2.11 2.09 -13.95
CA ARG A 97 -1.58 0.96 -14.75
C ARG A 97 -0.61 1.47 -15.80
N ARG A 98 0.40 0.66 -16.16
CA ARG A 98 1.29 0.94 -17.30
C ARG A 98 0.49 0.97 -18.59
N HIS A 99 0.72 2.00 -19.38
CA HIS A 99 0.24 2.09 -20.76
C HIS A 99 1.33 1.53 -21.68
N PRO A 100 1.01 0.54 -22.54
CA PRO A 100 1.97 -0.05 -23.49
C PRO A 100 2.49 0.96 -24.53
#